data_AF-A0A8J4CZY7-F1
#
_entry.id   AF-A0A8J4CZY7-F1
#
_cell.length_a   1.000
_cell.length_b   1.000
_cell.length_c   1.000
_cell.angle_alpha   90.00
_cell.angle_beta   90.00
_cell.angle_gamma   90.00
#
_symmetry.space_group_name_H-M   'P 1'
#
loop_
_entity.id
_entity.type
_entity.pdbx_description
1 polymer ?
#
loop_
_entity_poly.entity_id
_entity_poly.type
_entity_poly.pdbx_seq_one_letter_code
_entity_poly.pdbx_strand_id
1 'polypeptide(L)'
;MICLRSACAGCSRPAGWCTNTSSVFRSLDCDGDGVLDLTCSNSTGERWAILSQNGCAEDWTGGRPVSACPQSFSCSRPAGWCTNTSSVFRSLDCDGDGVLDLTCSNSTGERWAILSQNGCAEDWTGGRPVSACPQSFSCSRPAGWCTNTSSVFRSLDCDGDGVLDLTCSNSTGERWAILSQNGCAEDWTGGRPVSACPQSFSCSRPAGWCTNTSSVFRSLDCDGDGVLDLTCSNSTGERWAILSQNSCAEDWTGGRPVSACPQSFSKLPTLTSCAKCKGFTSAWRNCLSLFCHDRR
;
A
#
# COMPACT_ATOMS: atom_id res chain seq x y z
N MET A 1 26.14 1.78 17.90
CA MET A 1 26.72 2.61 18.98
C MET A 1 25.56 3.30 19.67
N ILE A 2 25.45 3.23 21.01
CA ILE A 2 24.25 3.61 21.76
C ILE A 2 24.35 5.09 22.17
N CYS A 3 23.40 5.92 21.73
CA CYS A 3 23.35 7.33 22.12
C CYS A 3 22.75 7.46 23.54
N LEU A 4 23.57 7.86 24.51
CA LEU A 4 23.19 8.03 25.91
C LEU A 4 22.87 9.50 26.20
N ARG A 5 21.57 9.78 26.36
CA ARG A 5 20.94 10.85 27.17
C ARG A 5 21.40 12.31 26.90
N SER A 6 20.44 13.07 26.35
CA SER A 6 20.44 14.50 25.98
C SER A 6 21.10 14.86 24.65
N ALA A 7 20.22 15.21 23.68
CA ALA A 7 20.46 15.81 22.36
C ALA A 7 20.88 14.89 21.19
N CYS A 8 19.96 14.07 20.69
CA CYS A 8 19.85 13.84 19.24
C CYS A 8 19.11 15.02 18.58
N ALA A 9 19.50 16.25 18.93
CA ALA A 9 18.97 17.43 18.27
C ALA A 9 19.80 17.62 17.01
N GLY A 10 19.24 17.23 15.86
CA GLY A 10 19.84 17.56 14.56
C GLY A 10 19.99 19.07 14.39
N CYS A 11 20.68 19.48 13.32
CA CYS A 11 20.90 20.90 13.07
C CYS A 11 19.57 21.67 12.95
N SER A 12 19.53 22.88 13.50
CA SER A 12 18.36 23.76 13.40
C SER A 12 18.42 24.58 12.13
N ARG A 13 17.33 24.60 11.37
CA ARG A 13 17.25 25.34 10.10
C ARG A 13 17.29 26.85 10.35
N PRO A 14 18.29 27.58 9.81
CA PRO A 14 18.34 29.03 9.98
C PRO A 14 17.14 29.72 9.32
N ALA A 15 16.71 30.84 9.89
CA ALA A 15 15.60 31.63 9.33
C ALA A 15 15.97 32.15 7.93
N GLY A 16 15.10 31.95 6.94
CA GLY A 16 15.34 32.34 5.54
C GLY A 16 16.26 31.39 4.76
N TRP A 17 16.79 30.33 5.39
CA TRP A 17 17.60 29.35 4.69
C TRP A 17 16.73 28.38 3.89
N CYS A 18 17.04 28.15 2.61
CA CYS A 18 16.32 27.24 1.72
C CYS A 18 14.81 27.57 1.49
N THR A 19 14.43 28.84 1.50
CA THR A 19 13.01 29.27 1.41
C THR A 19 12.56 29.63 -0.01
N ASN A 20 13.45 29.61 -1.00
CA ASN A 20 13.07 29.92 -2.38
C ASN A 20 12.08 28.88 -2.91
N THR A 21 11.15 29.29 -3.77
CA THR A 21 10.08 28.43 -4.29
C THR A 21 10.59 27.20 -5.05
N SER A 22 11.77 27.29 -5.68
CA SER A 22 12.42 26.18 -6.39
C SER A 22 13.48 25.45 -5.56
N SER A 23 13.64 25.81 -4.29
CA SER A 23 14.58 25.15 -3.38
C SER A 23 13.97 23.91 -2.74
N VAL A 24 14.81 22.90 -2.55
CA VAL A 24 14.46 21.62 -1.95
C VAL A 24 15.21 21.48 -0.65
N PHE A 25 14.48 21.49 0.46
CA PHE A 25 15.03 21.28 1.80
C PHE A 25 14.93 19.81 2.20
N ARG A 26 16.00 19.27 2.80
CA ARG A 26 16.00 17.93 3.40
C ARG A 26 16.73 17.93 4.74
N SER A 27 16.41 16.90 5.53
CA SER A 27 17.15 16.56 6.73
C SER A 27 17.48 15.07 6.69
N LEU A 28 18.77 14.74 6.63
CA LEU A 28 19.32 13.39 6.50
C LEU A 28 20.72 13.35 7.10
N ASP A 29 21.18 12.18 7.51
CA ASP A 29 22.55 11.95 7.97
C ASP A 29 23.47 11.83 6.73
N CYS A 30 24.17 12.91 6.39
CA CYS A 30 24.99 13.01 5.18
C CYS A 30 26.41 12.47 5.37
N ASP A 31 26.90 12.46 6.61
CA ASP A 31 28.28 12.09 6.95
C ASP A 31 28.40 10.81 7.81
N GLY A 32 27.28 10.19 8.15
CA GLY A 32 27.19 8.88 8.81
C GLY A 32 27.46 8.93 10.31
N ASP A 33 27.35 10.11 10.93
CA ASP A 33 27.59 10.29 12.37
C ASP A 33 26.38 9.95 13.24
N GLY A 34 25.24 9.62 12.62
CA GLY A 34 23.98 9.28 13.28
C GLY A 34 23.15 10.49 13.70
N VAL A 35 23.54 11.71 13.30
CA VAL A 35 22.84 12.97 13.55
C VAL A 35 22.34 13.53 12.22
N LEU A 36 21.11 14.07 12.22
CA LEU A 36 20.54 14.63 10.99
C LEU A 36 21.16 15.99 10.66
N ASP A 37 21.69 16.08 9.44
CA ASP A 37 22.16 17.31 8.80
C ASP A 37 21.01 18.02 8.08
N LEU A 38 21.27 19.23 7.58
CA LEU A 38 20.36 19.96 6.72
C LEU A 38 20.96 20.14 5.33
N THR A 39 20.20 19.85 4.29
CA THR A 39 20.59 20.15 2.91
C THR A 39 19.57 21.06 2.24
N CYS A 40 20.09 21.85 1.30
CA CYS A 40 19.30 22.60 0.36
C CYS A 40 19.89 22.43 -1.03
N SER A 41 19.04 22.26 -2.04
CA SER A 41 19.41 22.42 -3.44
C SER A 41 18.38 23.27 -4.16
N ASN A 42 18.72 23.82 -5.33
CA ASN A 42 17.76 24.54 -6.15
C ASN A 42 17.83 24.10 -7.63
N SER A 43 16.97 24.70 -8.44
CA SER A 43 16.89 24.42 -9.89
C SER A 43 18.07 24.93 -10.72
N THR A 44 19.00 25.71 -10.15
CA THR A 44 20.23 26.15 -10.83
C THR A 44 21.42 25.24 -10.52
N GLY A 45 21.23 24.21 -9.69
CA GLY A 45 22.27 23.26 -9.30
C GLY A 45 23.12 23.73 -8.11
N GLU A 46 22.76 24.84 -7.47
CA GLU A 46 23.41 25.28 -6.23
C GLU A 46 23.01 24.37 -5.08
N ARG A 47 23.96 24.16 -4.17
CA ARG A 47 23.85 23.21 -3.05
C ARG A 47 24.41 23.82 -1.78
N TRP A 48 23.66 23.68 -0.69
CA TRP A 48 24.04 24.11 0.65
C TRP A 48 23.89 22.95 1.61
N ALA A 49 24.78 22.87 2.59
CA ALA A 49 24.75 21.84 3.61
C ALA A 49 25.20 22.42 4.96
N ILE A 50 24.39 22.18 5.98
CA ILE A 50 24.70 22.44 7.38
C ILE A 50 24.91 21.07 8.02
N LEU A 51 26.18 20.72 8.22
CA LEU A 51 26.59 19.41 8.72
C LEU A 51 26.81 19.46 10.23
N SER A 52 26.30 18.46 10.93
CA SER A 52 26.36 18.25 12.36
C SER A 52 27.79 17.98 12.83
N GLN A 53 28.59 17.21 12.08
CA GLN A 53 30.03 17.03 12.36
C GLN A 53 30.82 18.35 12.36
N ASN A 54 30.32 19.38 11.64
CA ASN A 54 30.90 20.72 11.57
C ASN A 54 30.25 21.68 12.57
N GLY A 55 29.60 21.15 13.61
CA GLY A 55 28.95 21.94 14.66
C GLY A 55 27.75 22.75 14.17
N CYS A 56 27.06 22.30 13.12
CA CYS A 56 25.93 23.00 12.50
C CYS A 56 26.26 24.44 12.07
N ALA A 57 27.50 24.67 11.63
CA ALA A 57 27.89 25.97 11.06
C ALA A 57 27.00 26.33 9.86
N GLU A 58 26.44 27.54 9.88
CA GLU A 58 25.59 28.02 8.80
C GLU A 58 26.37 28.08 7.48
N ASP A 59 25.70 27.71 6.39
CA ASP A 59 26.25 27.75 5.03
C ASP A 59 25.29 28.49 4.10
N TRP A 60 25.71 29.65 3.61
CA TRP A 60 24.95 30.49 2.69
C TRP A 60 25.57 30.56 1.29
N THR A 61 26.61 29.76 1.01
CA THR A 61 27.51 29.99 -0.15
C THR A 61 27.16 29.25 -1.43
N GLY A 62 26.28 28.24 -1.38
CA GLY A 62 25.67 27.61 -2.57
C GLY A 62 26.57 26.71 -3.40
N GLY A 63 27.79 26.42 -2.94
CA GLY A 63 28.81 25.68 -3.69
C GLY A 63 29.19 24.32 -3.12
N ARG A 64 28.36 23.69 -2.27
CA ARG A 64 28.74 22.40 -1.66
C ARG A 64 28.96 21.32 -2.72
N PRO A 65 30.00 20.49 -2.58
CA PRO A 65 30.23 19.37 -3.50
C PRO A 65 29.21 18.25 -3.29
N VAL A 66 29.04 17.37 -4.27
CA VAL A 66 28.21 16.15 -4.14
C VAL A 66 28.63 15.35 -2.91
N SER A 67 29.94 15.23 -2.67
CA SER A 67 30.51 14.49 -1.55
C SER A 67 30.12 15.01 -0.17
N ALA A 68 29.63 16.25 -0.05
CA ALA A 68 29.14 16.78 1.22
C ALA A 68 27.82 16.13 1.65
N CYS A 69 27.02 15.65 0.68
CA CYS A 69 25.85 14.84 0.96
C CYS A 69 25.45 14.05 -0.30
N PRO A 70 26.11 12.91 -0.59
CA PRO A 70 25.90 12.18 -1.84
C PRO A 70 24.45 11.78 -2.05
N GLN A 71 23.76 11.40 -0.97
CA GLN A 71 22.36 11.00 -0.99
C GLN A 71 21.43 12.13 -1.50
N SER A 72 21.74 13.40 -1.16
CA SER A 72 20.89 14.54 -1.54
C SER A 72 21.35 15.27 -2.80
N PHE A 73 22.61 15.12 -3.21
CA PHE A 73 23.26 16.01 -4.18
C PHE A 73 23.67 15.35 -5.49
N SER A 74 23.44 14.05 -5.66
CA SER A 74 23.90 13.29 -6.83
C SER A 74 23.19 13.69 -8.12
N CYS A 75 21.86 13.86 -8.10
CA CYS A 75 21.12 14.32 -9.27
C CYS A 75 20.79 15.81 -9.18
N SER A 76 21.22 16.56 -10.18
CA SER A 76 20.86 17.97 -10.38
C SER A 76 19.65 18.07 -11.29
N ARG A 77 18.68 18.92 -10.92
CA ARG A 77 17.51 19.20 -11.75
C ARG A 77 17.93 19.92 -13.03
N PRO A 78 17.67 19.38 -14.24
CA PRO A 78 18.01 20.06 -15.48
C PRO A 78 17.27 21.39 -15.60
N ALA A 79 17.91 22.38 -16.22
CA ALA A 79 17.32 23.70 -16.41
C ALA A 79 16.03 23.62 -17.26
N GLY A 80 14.93 24.19 -16.77
CA GLY A 80 13.62 24.12 -17.45
C GLY A 80 12.87 22.79 -17.26
N TRP A 81 13.45 21.81 -16.56
CA TRP A 81 12.77 20.55 -16.29
C TRP A 81 11.73 20.73 -15.17
N CYS A 82 10.50 20.22 -15.37
CA CYS A 82 9.41 20.28 -14.39
C CYS A 82 8.97 21.69 -13.95
N THR A 83 9.07 22.70 -14.82
CA THR A 83 8.77 24.11 -14.47
C THR A 83 7.36 24.57 -14.84
N ASN A 84 6.55 23.73 -15.49
CA ASN A 84 5.19 24.10 -15.88
C ASN A 84 4.31 24.34 -14.64
N THR A 85 3.34 25.25 -14.73
CA THR A 85 2.50 25.67 -13.59
C THR A 85 1.72 24.53 -12.93
N SER A 86 1.37 23.48 -13.69
CA SER A 86 0.69 22.29 -13.19
C SER A 86 1.62 21.10 -12.92
N SER A 87 2.94 21.31 -13.04
CA SER A 87 3.94 20.29 -12.74
C SER A 87 4.25 20.24 -11.26
N VAL A 88 4.39 19.03 -10.74
CA VAL A 88 4.79 18.73 -9.37
C VAL A 88 6.16 18.08 -9.43
N PHE A 89 7.15 18.78 -8.90
CA PHE A 89 8.51 18.28 -8.75
C PHE A 89 8.67 17.61 -7.39
N ARG A 90 9.31 16.44 -7.33
CA ARG A 90 9.78 15.84 -6.08
C ARG A 90 11.20 15.29 -6.24
N SER A 91 11.86 15.08 -5.11
CA SER A 91 13.09 14.28 -5.05
C SER A 91 12.95 13.22 -3.96
N LEU A 92 13.07 11.95 -4.35
CA LEU A 92 12.74 10.79 -3.55
C LEU A 92 13.68 9.66 -3.97
N ASP A 93 14.04 8.77 -3.06
CA ASP A 93 14.71 7.52 -3.42
C ASP A 93 13.63 6.58 -3.99
N CYS A 94 13.56 6.48 -5.32
CA CYS A 94 12.51 5.77 -6.02
C CYS A 94 12.84 4.30 -6.25
N ASP A 95 14.13 3.95 -6.27
CA ASP A 95 14.63 2.61 -6.56
C ASP A 95 15.33 1.92 -5.36
N GLY A 96 15.44 2.61 -4.22
CA GLY A 96 15.94 2.07 -2.97
C GLY A 96 17.46 2.04 -2.89
N ASP A 97 18.17 2.80 -3.71
CA ASP A 97 19.63 2.85 -3.71
C ASP A 97 20.22 3.81 -2.66
N GLY A 98 19.35 4.50 -1.90
CA GLY A 98 19.69 5.48 -0.87
C GLY A 98 19.95 6.89 -1.42
N VAL A 99 20.02 7.06 -2.74
CA VAL A 99 20.25 8.33 -3.40
C VAL A 99 18.93 8.90 -3.92
N LEU A 100 18.74 10.20 -3.73
CA LEU A 100 17.52 10.85 -4.18
C LEU A 100 17.52 10.99 -5.71
N ASP A 101 16.47 10.44 -6.31
CA ASP A 101 16.09 10.64 -7.70
C ASP A 101 15.26 11.91 -7.86
N LEU A 102 15.07 12.34 -9.11
CA LEU A 102 14.22 13.48 -9.44
C LEU A 102 12.97 13.00 -10.17
N THR A 103 11.80 13.43 -9.71
CA THR A 103 10.54 13.12 -10.36
C THR A 103 9.78 14.38 -10.74
N CYS A 104 9.03 14.27 -11.83
CA CYS A 104 8.05 15.25 -12.23
C CYS A 104 6.77 14.55 -12.62
N SER A 105 5.63 15.12 -12.25
CA SER A 105 4.33 14.74 -12.78
C SER A 105 3.52 15.98 -13.10
N ASN A 106 2.53 15.90 -13.98
CA ASN A 106 1.61 17.00 -14.24
C ASN A 106 0.14 16.58 -14.13
N SER A 107 -0.76 17.54 -14.28
CA SER A 107 -2.21 17.31 -14.21
C SER A 107 -2.78 16.48 -15.35
N THR A 108 -2.05 16.27 -16.45
CA THR A 108 -2.46 15.42 -17.56
C THR A 108 -2.05 13.95 -17.38
N GLY A 109 -1.35 13.63 -16.28
CA GLY A 109 -0.91 12.27 -15.96
C GLY A 109 0.44 11.89 -16.57
N GLU A 110 1.14 12.82 -17.22
CA GLU A 110 2.51 12.58 -17.67
C GLU A 110 3.46 12.55 -16.47
N ARG A 111 4.44 11.66 -16.54
CA ARG A 111 5.41 11.37 -15.48
C ARG A 111 6.80 11.29 -16.08
N TRP A 112 7.78 11.88 -15.40
CA TRP A 112 9.19 11.86 -15.76
C TRP A 112 10.01 11.51 -14.53
N ALA A 113 11.09 10.74 -14.73
CA ALA A 113 11.98 10.32 -13.66
C ALA A 113 13.43 10.33 -14.14
N ILE A 114 14.28 10.99 -13.38
CA ILE A 114 15.74 10.98 -13.53
C ILE A 114 16.26 10.18 -12.35
N LEU A 115 16.65 8.93 -12.62
CA LEU A 115 17.09 7.98 -11.60
C LEU A 115 18.62 8.05 -11.45
N SER A 116 19.07 8.08 -10.21
CA SER A 116 20.46 8.16 -9.79
C SER A 116 21.23 6.87 -10.10
N GLN A 117 20.61 5.69 -9.94
CA GLN A 117 21.16 4.41 -10.40
C GLN A 117 21.48 4.39 -11.91
N ASN A 118 20.78 5.23 -12.70
CA ASN A 118 20.99 5.39 -14.14
C ASN A 118 21.94 6.56 -14.46
N GLY A 119 22.75 6.99 -13.49
CA GLY A 119 23.72 8.08 -13.65
C GLY A 119 23.07 9.45 -13.82
N CYS A 120 21.86 9.65 -13.31
CA CYS A 120 21.07 10.88 -13.47
C CYS A 120 20.89 11.30 -14.94
N ALA A 121 20.78 10.33 -15.86
CA ALA A 121 20.50 10.61 -17.27
C ALA A 121 19.21 11.41 -17.41
N GLU A 122 19.27 12.52 -18.17
CA GLU A 122 18.13 13.39 -18.36
C GLU A 122 16.97 12.65 -19.05
N ASP A 123 15.76 12.85 -18.55
CA ASP A 123 14.53 12.30 -19.12
C ASP A 123 13.56 13.43 -19.48
N TRP A 124 13.42 13.69 -20.78
CA TRP A 124 12.49 14.67 -21.34
C TRP A 124 11.28 14.01 -22.03
N THR A 125 11.24 12.68 -22.10
CA THR A 125 10.32 11.93 -22.95
C THR A 125 8.93 11.75 -22.35
N GLY A 126 8.81 11.82 -21.03
CA GLY A 126 7.55 11.63 -20.33
C GLY A 126 7.08 10.17 -20.41
N GLY A 127 5.89 9.90 -19.85
CA GLY A 127 5.29 8.58 -19.92
C GLY A 127 5.98 7.51 -19.05
N ARG A 128 6.79 7.88 -18.06
CA ARG A 128 7.31 6.91 -17.08
C ARG A 128 6.16 6.13 -16.43
N PRO A 129 6.33 4.83 -16.15
CA PRO A 129 5.31 4.06 -15.46
C PRO A 129 5.17 4.50 -13.99
N VAL A 130 3.97 4.29 -13.43
CA VAL A 130 3.74 3.74 -12.08
C VAL A 130 4.99 3.52 -11.21
N SER A 131 5.49 2.31 -11.42
CA SER A 131 6.61 1.67 -10.76
C SER A 131 7.95 2.37 -10.89
N ALA A 132 8.11 3.38 -11.77
CA ALA A 132 9.37 4.12 -11.83
C ALA A 132 9.59 4.99 -10.59
N CYS A 133 8.52 5.40 -9.90
CA CYS A 133 8.62 5.99 -8.56
C CYS A 133 7.27 5.93 -7.83
N PRO A 134 6.94 4.80 -7.18
CA PRO A 134 5.68 4.60 -6.45
C PRO A 134 5.34 5.69 -5.44
N GLN A 135 6.36 6.25 -4.81
CA GLN A 135 6.21 7.30 -3.79
C GLN A 135 5.87 8.67 -4.37
N SER A 136 6.16 8.88 -5.65
CA SER A 136 5.88 10.13 -6.36
C SER A 136 4.68 10.05 -7.29
N PHE A 137 4.43 8.86 -7.84
CA PHE A 137 3.49 8.65 -8.91
C PHE A 137 2.31 7.84 -8.38
N SER A 138 1.11 8.22 -8.77
CA SER A 138 -0.12 7.51 -8.43
C SER A 138 -0.99 7.38 -9.67
N CYS A 139 -1.97 6.49 -9.62
CA CYS A 139 -3.01 6.48 -10.65
C CYS A 139 -3.92 7.70 -10.50
N SER A 140 -4.24 8.33 -11.64
CA SER A 140 -5.21 9.42 -11.70
C SER A 140 -6.60 8.86 -11.96
N ARG A 141 -7.58 9.33 -11.18
CA ARG A 141 -8.98 8.94 -11.39
C ARG A 141 -9.50 9.54 -12.69
N PRO A 142 -9.93 8.74 -13.67
CA PRO A 142 -10.46 9.26 -14.91
C PRO A 142 -11.71 10.12 -14.67
N ALA A 143 -11.89 11.15 -15.50
CA ALA A 143 -13.05 12.03 -15.39
C ALA A 143 -14.35 11.23 -15.60
N GLY A 144 -15.31 11.38 -14.68
CA GLY A 144 -16.57 10.63 -14.73
C GLY A 144 -16.48 9.17 -14.23
N TRP A 145 -15.30 8.68 -13.85
CA TRP A 145 -15.16 7.34 -13.32
C TRP A 145 -15.65 7.26 -11.87
N CYS A 146 -16.46 6.26 -11.52
CA CYS A 146 -16.99 6.03 -10.17
C CYS A 146 -17.84 7.17 -9.58
N THR A 147 -18.59 7.91 -10.40
CA THR A 147 -19.36 9.10 -9.96
C THR A 147 -20.83 8.84 -9.68
N ASN A 148 -21.34 7.61 -9.93
CA ASN A 148 -22.74 7.28 -9.71
C ASN A 148 -23.10 7.34 -8.21
N THR A 149 -24.35 7.69 -7.89
CA THR A 149 -24.82 7.92 -6.51
C THR A 149 -24.62 6.73 -5.56
N SER A 150 -24.66 5.49 -6.08
CA SER A 150 -24.43 4.27 -5.31
C SER A 150 -23.03 3.68 -5.46
N SER A 151 -22.12 4.40 -6.13
CA SER A 151 -20.73 3.99 -6.29
C SER A 151 -19.90 4.36 -5.06
N VAL A 152 -19.04 3.45 -4.65
CA VAL A 152 -18.06 3.61 -3.58
C VAL A 152 -16.68 3.64 -4.21
N PHE A 153 -16.03 4.80 -4.12
CA PHE A 153 -14.64 4.99 -4.55
C PHE A 153 -13.71 4.73 -3.37
N ARG A 154 -12.61 4.01 -3.60
CA ARG A 154 -11.50 3.89 -2.65
C ARG A 154 -10.16 3.96 -3.38
N SER A 155 -9.15 4.41 -2.66
CA SER A 155 -7.76 4.34 -3.10
C SER A 155 -6.93 3.58 -2.07
N LEU A 156 -6.32 2.49 -2.52
CA LEU A 156 -5.60 1.53 -1.70
C LEU A 156 -4.64 0.73 -2.57
N ASP A 157 -3.57 0.23 -1.96
CA ASP A 157 -2.64 -0.71 -2.61
C ASP A 157 -3.30 -2.10 -2.64
N CYS A 158 -3.79 -2.50 -3.81
CA CYS A 158 -4.55 -3.73 -4.00
C CYS A 158 -3.65 -4.93 -4.33
N ASP A 159 -2.46 -4.70 -4.87
CA ASP A 159 -1.55 -5.73 -5.36
C ASP A 159 -0.20 -5.80 -4.63
N GLY A 160 0.00 -4.93 -3.65
CA GLY A 160 1.16 -4.92 -2.75
C GLY A 160 2.41 -4.30 -3.36
N ASP A 161 2.27 -3.52 -4.43
CA ASP A 161 3.40 -2.88 -5.11
C ASP A 161 3.85 -1.55 -4.45
N GLY A 162 3.16 -1.14 -3.38
CA GLY A 162 3.44 0.09 -2.64
C GLY A 162 2.87 1.35 -3.28
N VAL A 163 2.13 1.23 -4.39
CA VAL A 163 1.40 2.30 -5.06
C VAL A 163 -0.08 2.18 -4.72
N LEU A 164 -0.76 3.32 -4.52
CA LEU A 164 -2.21 3.31 -4.39
C LEU A 164 -2.90 3.13 -5.74
N ASP A 165 -3.71 2.08 -5.83
CA ASP A 165 -4.65 1.82 -6.91
C ASP A 165 -5.96 2.57 -6.71
N LEU A 166 -6.80 2.56 -7.74
CA LEU A 166 -8.15 3.13 -7.70
C LEU A 166 -9.18 2.03 -7.85
N THR A 167 -10.12 1.97 -6.93
CA THR A 167 -11.23 1.01 -6.99
C THR A 167 -12.57 1.71 -6.96
N CYS A 168 -13.52 1.08 -7.65
CA CYS A 168 -14.91 1.45 -7.59
C CYS A 168 -15.76 0.19 -7.43
N SER A 169 -16.79 0.27 -6.61
CA SER A 169 -17.85 -0.73 -6.56
C SER A 169 -19.20 -0.05 -6.47
N ASN A 170 -20.29 -0.72 -6.82
CA ASN A 170 -21.64 -0.19 -6.60
C ASN A 170 -22.56 -1.20 -5.89
N SER A 171 -23.79 -0.77 -5.61
CA SER A 171 -24.79 -1.58 -4.92
C SER A 171 -25.29 -2.80 -5.72
N THR A 172 -25.04 -2.87 -7.03
CA THR A 172 -25.40 -4.01 -7.87
C THR A 172 -24.30 -5.08 -7.91
N GLY A 173 -23.16 -4.83 -7.24
CA GLY A 173 -22.03 -5.77 -7.17
C GLY A 173 -21.04 -5.63 -8.32
N GLU A 174 -21.19 -4.63 -9.18
CA GLU A 174 -20.18 -4.31 -10.19
C GLU A 174 -18.95 -3.71 -9.51
N ARG A 175 -17.77 -4.09 -10.03
CA ARG A 175 -16.46 -3.74 -9.49
C ARG A 175 -15.54 -3.31 -10.62
N TRP A 176 -14.80 -2.22 -10.44
CA TRP A 176 -13.80 -1.69 -11.36
C TRP A 176 -12.52 -1.41 -10.60
N ALA A 177 -11.38 -1.65 -11.25
CA ALA A 177 -10.07 -1.40 -10.66
C ALA A 177 -9.10 -0.87 -11.72
N ILE A 178 -8.45 0.24 -11.39
CA ILE A 178 -7.32 0.80 -12.14
C ILE A 178 -6.09 0.51 -11.29
N LEU A 179 -5.35 -0.52 -11.71
CA LEU A 179 -4.17 -1.01 -11.00
C LEU A 179 -2.90 -0.35 -11.55
N SER A 180 -2.06 0.09 -10.65
CA SER A 180 -0.78 0.73 -10.87
C SER A 180 0.25 -0.21 -11.50
N GLN A 181 0.31 -1.47 -11.06
CA GLN A 181 1.12 -2.52 -11.70
C GLN A 181 0.78 -2.71 -13.19
N ASN A 182 -0.47 -2.41 -13.57
CA ASN A 182 -0.96 -2.45 -14.95
C ASN A 182 -0.84 -1.09 -15.65
N GLY A 183 0.05 -0.22 -15.18
CA GLY A 183 0.33 1.09 -15.76
C GLY A 183 -0.78 2.11 -15.59
N CYS A 184 -1.72 1.89 -14.66
CA CYS A 184 -2.93 2.68 -14.50
C CYS A 184 -3.82 2.71 -15.76
N ALA A 185 -3.88 1.60 -16.50
CA ALA A 185 -4.81 1.46 -17.61
C ALA A 185 -6.26 1.67 -17.13
N GLU A 186 -7.00 2.54 -17.83
CA GLU A 186 -8.39 2.81 -17.49
C GLU A 186 -9.25 1.53 -17.59
N ASP A 187 -10.16 1.35 -16.64
CA ASP A 187 -11.10 0.23 -16.62
C ASP A 187 -12.53 0.75 -16.52
N TRP A 188 -13.27 0.62 -17.63
CA TRP A 188 -14.68 1.01 -17.74
C TRP A 188 -15.64 -0.19 -17.82
N THR A 189 -15.10 -1.42 -17.82
CA THR A 189 -15.85 -2.62 -18.23
C THR A 189 -16.75 -3.18 -17.14
N GLY A 190 -16.36 -3.00 -15.88
CA GLY A 190 -17.07 -3.58 -14.74
C GLY A 190 -16.88 -5.10 -14.69
N GLY A 191 -16.95 -5.66 -13.48
CA GLY A 191 -16.82 -7.11 -13.29
C GLY A 191 -15.41 -7.58 -12.95
N ARG A 192 -14.56 -6.71 -12.41
CA ARG A 192 -13.32 -7.15 -11.76
C ARG A 192 -13.64 -8.20 -10.68
N PRO A 193 -12.81 -9.24 -10.53
CA PRO A 193 -12.98 -10.22 -9.46
C PRO A 193 -12.70 -9.57 -8.09
N VAL A 194 -13.15 -10.19 -7.01
CA VAL A 194 -12.83 -9.69 -5.65
C VAL A 194 -11.32 -9.69 -5.40
N SER A 195 -10.62 -10.71 -5.90
CA SER A 195 -9.17 -10.85 -5.81
C SER A 195 -8.39 -9.72 -6.49
N ALA A 196 -9.02 -8.93 -7.37
CA ALA A 196 -8.37 -7.74 -7.93
C ALA A 196 -8.14 -6.65 -6.87
N CYS A 197 -8.94 -6.65 -5.80
CA CYS A 197 -8.68 -5.79 -4.64
C CYS A 197 -9.44 -6.29 -3.38
N PRO A 198 -8.91 -7.29 -2.68
CA PRO A 198 -9.53 -7.92 -1.49
C PRO A 198 -9.97 -6.94 -0.39
N GLN A 199 -9.25 -5.82 -0.25
CA GLN A 199 -9.47 -4.82 0.77
C GLN A 199 -10.60 -3.82 0.39
N SER A 200 -10.97 -3.76 -0.88
CA SER A 200 -12.04 -2.91 -1.40
C SER A 200 -13.30 -3.69 -1.73
N PHE A 201 -13.12 -4.90 -2.26
CA PHE A 201 -14.18 -5.72 -2.79
C PHE A 201 -14.54 -6.85 -1.84
N SER A 202 -15.82 -7.17 -1.77
CA SER A 202 -16.34 -8.32 -1.03
C SER A 202 -17.42 -9.02 -1.85
N CYS A 203 -17.72 -10.26 -1.52
CA CYS A 203 -18.90 -10.91 -2.06
C CYS A 203 -20.17 -10.27 -1.50
N SER A 204 -21.15 -10.02 -2.38
CA SER A 204 -22.48 -9.57 -1.98
C SER A 204 -23.38 -10.77 -1.73
N ARG A 205 -24.11 -10.75 -0.62
CA ARG A 205 -25.09 -11.79 -0.30
C ARG A 205 -26.28 -11.67 -1.26
N PRO A 206 -26.58 -12.69 -2.08
CA PRO A 206 -27.70 -12.61 -3.01
C PRO A 206 -29.03 -12.43 -2.26
N ALA A 207 -29.96 -11.71 -2.87
CA ALA A 207 -31.29 -11.49 -2.29
C ALA A 207 -32.00 -12.84 -2.07
N GLY A 208 -32.53 -13.06 -0.87
CA GLY A 208 -33.17 -14.33 -0.50
C GLY A 208 -32.20 -15.47 -0.18
N TRP A 209 -30.89 -15.29 -0.31
CA TRP A 209 -29.92 -16.32 0.06
C TRP A 209 -29.77 -16.42 1.58
N CYS A 210 -29.81 -17.63 2.13
CA CYS A 210 -29.65 -17.90 3.57
C CYS A 210 -30.68 -17.22 4.50
N THR A 211 -31.91 -16.99 4.04
CA THR A 211 -32.93 -16.25 4.81
C THR A 211 -33.88 -17.14 5.62
N ASN A 212 -33.80 -18.46 5.48
CA ASN A 212 -34.67 -19.39 6.20
C ASN A 212 -34.44 -19.30 7.73
N THR A 213 -35.49 -19.48 8.52
CA THR A 213 -35.47 -19.31 10.00
C THR A 213 -34.42 -20.17 10.71
N SER A 214 -34.09 -21.34 10.16
CA SER A 214 -33.09 -22.27 10.70
C SER A 214 -31.72 -22.19 10.02
N SER A 215 -31.51 -21.18 9.16
CA SER A 215 -30.25 -20.98 8.46
C SER A 215 -29.29 -20.11 9.28
N VAL A 216 -28.01 -20.48 9.26
CA VAL A 216 -26.90 -19.77 9.90
C VAL A 216 -26.02 -19.21 8.80
N PHE A 217 -25.99 -17.88 8.71
CA PHE A 217 -25.11 -17.12 7.83
C PHE A 217 -23.79 -16.80 8.56
N ARG A 218 -22.65 -16.96 7.88
CA ARG A 218 -21.34 -16.50 8.36
C ARG A 218 -20.54 -15.93 7.20
N SER A 219 -19.63 -15.01 7.52
CA SER A 219 -18.62 -14.51 6.60
C SER A 219 -17.23 -14.82 7.14
N LEU A 220 -16.46 -15.61 6.39
CA LEU A 220 -15.22 -16.24 6.82
C LEU A 220 -14.34 -16.42 5.57
N ASP A 221 -13.03 -16.29 5.71
CA ASP A 221 -12.09 -16.71 4.67
C ASP A 221 -11.96 -18.24 4.73
N CYS A 222 -12.61 -18.92 3.78
CA CYS A 222 -12.74 -20.37 3.76
C CYS A 222 -11.65 -21.06 2.94
N ASP A 223 -11.00 -20.34 2.02
CA ASP A 223 -9.99 -20.87 1.10
C ASP A 223 -8.59 -20.28 1.28
N GLY A 224 -8.44 -19.32 2.19
CA GLY A 224 -7.17 -18.71 2.56
C GLY A 224 -6.69 -17.65 1.59
N ASP A 225 -7.57 -17.11 0.75
CA ASP A 225 -7.23 -16.05 -0.22
C ASP A 225 -7.18 -14.64 0.41
N GLY A 226 -7.47 -14.53 1.71
CA GLY A 226 -7.47 -13.27 2.45
C GLY A 226 -8.73 -12.42 2.24
N VAL A 227 -9.72 -12.94 1.52
CA VAL A 227 -11.04 -12.33 1.30
C VAL A 227 -12.09 -13.11 2.09
N LEU A 228 -13.08 -12.41 2.65
CA LEU A 228 -14.19 -13.08 3.31
C LEU A 228 -15.19 -13.66 2.30
N ASP A 229 -15.44 -14.95 2.41
CA ASP A 229 -16.50 -15.67 1.71
C ASP A 229 -17.85 -15.53 2.40
N LEU A 230 -18.92 -15.92 1.72
CA LEU A 230 -20.25 -16.04 2.30
C LEU A 230 -20.62 -17.50 2.45
N THR A 231 -20.99 -17.91 3.67
CA THR A 231 -21.43 -19.27 3.95
C THR A 231 -22.81 -19.29 4.56
N CYS A 232 -23.55 -20.34 4.23
CA CYS A 232 -24.83 -20.65 4.84
C CYS A 232 -24.88 -22.13 5.20
N SER A 233 -25.47 -22.44 6.34
CA SER A 233 -25.83 -23.82 6.69
C SER A 233 -27.19 -23.83 7.37
N ASN A 234 -27.85 -24.98 7.44
CA ASN A 234 -29.12 -25.11 8.17
C ASN A 234 -29.14 -26.33 9.10
N SER A 235 -30.23 -26.48 9.84
CA SER A 235 -30.43 -27.60 10.79
C SER A 235 -30.56 -28.98 10.13
N THR A 236 -30.89 -29.05 8.83
CA THR A 236 -30.97 -30.31 8.07
C THR A 236 -29.60 -30.76 7.55
N GLY A 237 -28.56 -29.92 7.66
CA GLY A 237 -27.18 -30.22 7.26
C GLY A 237 -26.82 -29.78 5.84
N GLU A 238 -27.71 -29.07 5.16
CA GLU A 238 -27.42 -28.43 3.89
C GLU A 238 -26.45 -27.26 4.09
N ARG A 239 -25.57 -27.06 3.12
CA ARG A 239 -24.47 -26.10 3.17
C ARG A 239 -24.28 -25.43 1.82
N TRP A 240 -24.14 -24.11 1.83
CA TRP A 240 -23.91 -23.28 0.66
C TRP A 240 -22.71 -22.38 0.92
N ALA A 241 -21.91 -22.14 -0.12
CA ALA A 241 -20.76 -21.26 -0.06
C ALA A 241 -20.61 -20.48 -1.36
N ILE A 242 -20.54 -19.15 -1.23
CA ILE A 242 -20.18 -18.22 -2.30
C ILE A 242 -18.74 -17.80 -2.00
N LEU A 243 -17.83 -18.30 -2.82
CA LEU A 243 -16.39 -18.13 -2.61
C LEU A 243 -15.85 -16.96 -3.45
N SER A 244 -15.03 -16.10 -2.85
CA SER A 244 -14.35 -14.96 -3.48
C SER A 244 -13.44 -15.39 -4.61
N GLN A 245 -12.65 -16.46 -4.41
CA GLN A 245 -11.77 -17.03 -5.44
C GLN A 245 -12.54 -17.48 -6.70
N ASN A 246 -13.83 -17.78 -6.57
CA ASN A 246 -14.71 -18.18 -7.67
C ASN A 246 -15.57 -16.99 -8.16
N SER A 247 -15.02 -15.78 -8.07
CA SER A 247 -15.66 -14.54 -8.51
C SER A 247 -17.02 -14.27 -7.86
N CYS A 248 -17.25 -14.80 -6.66
CA CYS A 248 -18.54 -14.77 -5.96
C CYS A 248 -19.69 -15.36 -6.77
N ALA A 249 -19.42 -16.42 -7.56
CA ALA A 249 -20.48 -17.16 -8.24
C ALA A 249 -21.55 -17.61 -7.24
N GLU A 250 -22.82 -17.32 -7.53
CA GLU A 250 -23.93 -17.69 -6.68
C GLU A 250 -24.02 -19.21 -6.53
N ASP A 251 -24.27 -19.69 -5.30
CA ASP A 251 -24.46 -21.10 -5.01
C ASP A 251 -25.80 -21.32 -4.31
N TRP A 252 -26.74 -21.94 -5.03
CA TRP A 252 -28.08 -22.27 -4.55
C TRP A 252 -28.27 -23.77 -4.27
N THR A 253 -27.22 -24.58 -4.41
CA THR A 253 -27.35 -26.05 -4.54
C THR A 253 -27.37 -26.82 -3.22
N GLY A 254 -26.90 -26.24 -2.12
CA GLY A 254 -27.01 -26.81 -0.76
C GLY A 254 -26.13 -28.01 -0.46
N GLY A 255 -25.28 -28.42 -1.40
CA GLY A 255 -24.47 -29.63 -1.35
C GLY A 255 -22.99 -29.43 -0.98
N ARG A 256 -22.57 -28.27 -0.48
CA ARG A 256 -21.14 -28.02 -0.24
C ARG A 256 -20.58 -28.96 0.84
N PRO A 257 -19.37 -29.53 0.64
CA PRO A 257 -18.73 -30.38 1.64
C PRO A 257 -18.24 -29.57 2.84
N VAL A 258 -17.96 -30.22 3.99
CA VAL A 258 -17.34 -29.53 5.16
C VAL A 258 -16.03 -28.85 4.75
N SER A 259 -15.26 -29.50 3.87
CA SER A 259 -13.98 -29.01 3.38
C SER A 259 -14.09 -27.70 2.60
N ALA A 260 -15.27 -27.32 2.09
CA ALA A 260 -15.45 -26.04 1.41
C ALA A 260 -15.39 -24.84 2.36
N CYS A 261 -15.71 -25.05 3.65
CA CYS A 261 -15.43 -24.06 4.70
C CYS A 261 -15.43 -24.76 6.06
N PRO A 262 -14.32 -25.37 6.48
CA PRO A 262 -14.28 -26.16 7.70
C PRO A 262 -14.69 -25.34 8.93
N GLN A 263 -14.33 -24.06 8.98
CA GLN A 263 -14.68 -23.19 10.11
C GLN A 263 -16.17 -22.88 10.22
N SER A 264 -16.90 -22.89 9.09
CA SER A 264 -18.35 -22.65 9.07
C SER A 264 -19.16 -23.93 9.23
N PHE A 265 -18.71 -25.00 8.57
CA PHE A 265 -19.50 -26.22 8.36
C PHE A 265 -19.17 -27.36 9.31
N SER A 266 -18.09 -27.25 10.09
CA SER A 266 -17.83 -28.21 11.15
C SER A 266 -18.88 -28.03 12.24
N LYS A 267 -19.55 -29.12 12.63
CA LYS A 267 -20.16 -29.15 13.96
C LYS A 267 -19.03 -28.89 14.95
N LEU A 268 -19.11 -27.80 15.73
CA LEU A 268 -18.29 -27.65 16.92
C LEU A 268 -18.30 -29.00 17.62
N PRO A 269 -17.13 -29.59 17.97
CA PRO A 269 -17.13 -30.84 18.69
C PRO A 269 -17.99 -30.62 19.94
N THR A 270 -19.14 -31.27 19.97
CA THR A 270 -19.93 -31.35 21.19
C THR A 270 -19.00 -31.96 22.24
N LEU A 271 -19.03 -31.41 23.46
CA LEU A 271 -18.18 -31.80 24.60
C LEU A 271 -18.19 -33.32 24.88
N THR A 272 -19.12 -34.07 24.28
CA THR A 272 -19.16 -35.53 24.23
C THR A 272 -17.96 -36.19 23.53
N SER A 273 -17.23 -35.51 22.66
CA SER A 273 -16.05 -36.08 21.98
C SER A 273 -14.79 -36.17 22.88
N CYS A 274 -14.75 -35.44 24.00
CA CYS A 274 -13.69 -35.57 25.01
C CYS A 274 -13.83 -36.84 25.89
N ALA A 275 -14.98 -37.54 25.84
CA ALA A 275 -15.22 -38.72 26.66
C ALA A 275 -14.44 -39.98 26.20
N LYS A 276 -13.82 -39.95 25.01
CA LYS A 276 -13.00 -41.07 24.49
C LYS A 276 -11.55 -41.07 24.98
N CYS A 277 -11.13 -40.08 25.79
CA CYS A 277 -9.79 -40.05 26.39
C CYS A 277 -9.72 -40.72 27.78
N LYS A 278 -10.66 -41.60 28.14
CA LYS A 278 -10.52 -42.46 29.33
C LYS A 278 -9.73 -43.72 28.96
N GLY A 279 -8.40 -43.64 29.03
CA GLY A 279 -7.57 -44.84 28.93
C GLY A 279 -6.09 -44.66 28.60
N PHE A 280 -5.63 -43.47 28.23
CA PHE A 280 -4.21 -43.27 27.87
C PHE A 280 -3.46 -42.55 28.98
N THR A 281 -2.71 -43.31 29.76
CA THR A 281 -1.77 -42.81 30.76
C THR A 281 -0.59 -42.10 30.07
N SER A 282 -0.43 -40.83 30.43
CA SER A 282 0.81 -40.04 30.41
C SER A 282 1.67 -40.09 29.14
N ALA A 283 1.33 -39.29 28.12
CA ALA A 283 2.34 -38.61 27.27
C ALA A 283 1.74 -37.59 26.27
N TRP A 284 0.77 -36.73 26.61
CA TRP A 284 0.46 -35.56 25.76
C TRP A 284 -0.02 -34.36 26.59
N ARG A 285 0.90 -33.49 26.99
CA ARG A 285 0.58 -32.14 27.51
C ARG A 285 0.39 -31.08 26.41
N ASN A 286 0.51 -31.45 25.13
CA ASN A 286 0.55 -30.47 24.03
C ASN A 286 -0.73 -30.35 23.18
N CYS A 287 -1.83 -31.01 23.54
CA CYS A 287 -3.12 -30.79 22.85
C CYS A 287 -3.99 -29.67 23.46
N LEU A 288 -3.61 -29.10 24.62
CA LEU A 288 -4.48 -28.20 25.36
C LEU A 288 -4.23 -26.69 25.13
N SER A 289 -3.21 -26.29 24.37
CA SER A 289 -2.82 -24.86 24.28
C SER A 289 -3.31 -24.12 23.04
N LEU A 290 -3.95 -24.78 22.07
CA LEU A 290 -4.23 -24.16 20.76
C LEU A 290 -5.70 -23.74 20.52
N PHE A 291 -6.65 -24.05 21.42
CA PHE A 291 -8.08 -23.84 21.13
C PHE A 291 -8.93 -23.20 22.24
N CYS A 292 -8.34 -22.61 23.29
CA CYS A 292 -9.09 -21.91 24.33
C CYS A 292 -8.39 -20.63 24.84
N HIS A 293 -8.40 -19.58 24.02
CA HIS A 293 -8.45 -18.18 24.45
C HIS A 293 -9.55 -17.56 23.58
N ASP A 294 -10.71 -17.15 24.09
CA ASP A 294 -10.86 -16.02 24.99
C ASP A 294 -12.23 -16.05 25.71
N ARG A 295 -12.22 -15.96 27.04
CA ARG A 295 -13.27 -15.38 27.89
C ARG A 295 -12.66 -15.07 29.26
N ARG A 296 -12.30 -13.82 29.46
CA ARG A 296 -12.54 -13.11 30.73
C ARG A 296 -13.20 -11.78 30.42
#